data_AF-A0A9X2VSG9-F1
#
_entry.id   AF-A0A9X2VSG9-F1
#
_cell.length_a   1.000
_cell.length_b   1.000
_cell.length_c   1.000
_cell.angle_alpha   90.00
_cell.angle_beta   90.00
_cell.angle_gamma   90.00
#
_symmetry.space_group_name_H-M   'P 1'
#
loop_
_entity.id
_entity.type
_entity.pdbx_description
1 polymer ?
#
loop_
_entity_poly.entity_id
_entity_poly.type
_entity_poly.pdbx_seq_one_letter_code
_entity_poly.pdbx_strand_id
1 'polypeptide(L)'
;MNRETTQCATKTENPVEVLGAALDAAVSPLRHLDDPTGPRPVPGEAVNRVLRVFVGTTKPVQAQLAALAHADPHGAVAKALLHVRRAFGHFCADDGLAEGRAELLAARACLEAPSPIPQPRDQRR
;
A
#
# COMPACT_ATOMS: atom_id res chain seq x y z
N MET A 1 8.06 -10.24 -45.83
CA MET A 1 7.35 -10.63 -44.61
C MET A 1 8.14 -10.09 -43.43
N ASN A 2 7.86 -8.86 -43.02
CA ASN A 2 8.61 -8.17 -41.98
C ASN A 2 7.80 -8.26 -40.68
N ARG A 3 8.29 -9.04 -39.71
CA ARG A 3 7.79 -9.02 -38.33
C ARG A 3 8.48 -7.86 -37.63
N GLU A 4 7.90 -6.68 -37.74
CA GLU A 4 8.25 -5.57 -36.86
C GLU A 4 7.73 -5.91 -35.47
N THR A 5 8.69 -6.23 -34.60
CA THR A 5 8.56 -6.34 -33.15
C THR A 5 7.72 -5.20 -32.60
N THR A 6 6.49 -5.53 -32.18
CA THR A 6 5.70 -4.68 -31.29
C THR A 6 6.43 -4.59 -29.97
N GLN A 7 7.33 -3.63 -29.86
CA GLN A 7 7.90 -3.20 -28.60
C GLN A 7 6.77 -2.45 -27.88
N CYS A 8 5.92 -3.21 -27.17
CA CYS A 8 5.06 -2.65 -26.14
C CYS A 8 6.00 -2.04 -25.10
N ALA A 9 6.32 -0.76 -25.27
CA ALA A 9 6.89 0.07 -24.23
C ALA A 9 5.88 0.06 -23.08
N THR A 10 6.02 -0.91 -22.17
CA THR A 10 5.40 -0.87 -20.87
C THR A 10 5.88 0.42 -20.25
N LYS A 11 4.99 1.41 -20.17
CA LYS A 11 5.17 2.58 -19.32
C LYS A 11 5.59 2.02 -17.96
N THR A 12 6.87 2.19 -17.59
CA THR A 12 7.40 1.69 -16.33
C THR A 12 6.78 2.54 -15.24
N GLU A 13 5.60 2.13 -14.78
CA GLU A 13 4.91 2.79 -13.68
C GLU A 13 5.80 2.71 -12.44
N ASN A 14 5.97 3.83 -11.74
CA ASN A 14 6.74 3.85 -10.50
C ASN A 14 6.00 2.99 -9.45
N PRO A 15 6.55 1.84 -9.03
CA PRO A 15 5.84 0.91 -8.16
C PRO A 15 5.48 1.51 -6.80
N VAL A 16 6.32 2.44 -6.30
CA VAL A 16 6.09 3.12 -5.02
C VAL A 16 4.89 4.08 -5.12
N GLU A 17 4.80 4.84 -6.20
CA GLU A 17 3.67 5.74 -6.46
C GLU A 17 2.37 4.96 -6.65
N VAL A 18 2.43 3.84 -7.38
CA VAL A 18 1.26 2.96 -7.58
C VAL A 18 0.80 2.35 -6.25
N LEU A 19 1.72 1.91 -5.39
CA LEU A 19 1.38 1.44 -4.05
C LEU A 19 0.76 2.56 -3.21
N GLY A 20 1.32 3.77 -3.26
CA GLY A 20 0.76 4.94 -2.60
C GLY A 20 -0.67 5.23 -3.03
N ALA A 21 -0.93 5.28 -4.34
CA ALA A 21 -2.27 5.50 -4.89
C ALA A 21 -3.25 4.37 -4.53
N ALA A 22 -2.78 3.11 -4.51
CA ALA A 22 -3.58 1.97 -4.10
C ALA A 22 -4.02 2.08 -2.63
N LEU A 23 -3.12 2.54 -1.75
CA LEU A 23 -3.43 2.78 -0.33
C LEU A 23 -4.44 3.92 -0.15
N ASP A 24 -4.26 5.03 -0.86
CA ASP A 24 -5.20 6.17 -0.78
C ASP A 24 -6.61 5.76 -1.25
N ALA A 25 -6.68 5.00 -2.35
CA ALA A 25 -7.94 4.50 -2.88
C ALA A 25 -8.57 3.42 -1.97
N ALA A 26 -7.74 2.58 -1.34
CA ALA A 26 -8.16 1.57 -0.37
C ALA A 26 -8.71 2.18 0.93
N VAL A 27 -8.19 3.31 1.40
CA VAL A 27 -8.70 3.98 2.61
C VAL A 27 -10.04 4.70 2.34
N SER A 28 -10.29 5.13 1.11
CA SER A 28 -11.46 5.94 0.73
C SER A 28 -12.81 5.38 1.23
N PRO A 29 -13.13 4.08 1.06
CA PRO A 29 -14.38 3.49 1.56
C PRO A 29 -14.51 3.47 3.09
N LEU A 30 -13.41 3.62 3.82
CA LEU A 30 -13.34 3.53 5.28
C LEU A 30 -13.32 4.91 5.95
N ARG A 31 -13.33 6.01 5.18
CA ARG A 31 -13.22 7.38 5.72
C ARG A 31 -14.38 7.77 6.65
N HIS A 32 -15.55 7.17 6.46
CA HIS A 32 -16.74 7.45 7.27
C HIS A 32 -16.81 6.64 8.56
N LEU A 33 -15.82 5.79 8.88
CA LEU A 33 -15.80 5.06 10.16
C LEU A 33 -15.74 6.02 11.36
N ASP A 34 -15.11 7.18 11.19
CA ASP A 34 -15.00 8.21 12.22
C ASP A 34 -16.18 9.20 12.22
N ASP A 35 -17.10 9.10 11.25
CA ASP A 35 -18.25 9.99 11.12
C ASP A 35 -19.49 9.36 11.77
N PRO A 36 -19.92 9.82 12.96
CA PRO A 36 -21.08 9.28 13.66
C PRO A 36 -22.41 9.64 12.99
N THR A 37 -22.40 10.58 12.03
CA THR A 37 -23.59 11.09 11.35
C THR A 37 -23.80 10.48 9.96
N GLY A 38 -22.75 9.86 9.41
CA GLY A 38 -22.79 9.20 8.11
C GLY A 38 -23.37 7.79 8.16
N PRO A 39 -23.85 7.25 7.03
CA PRO A 39 -24.20 5.84 6.92
C PRO A 39 -22.95 4.99 7.20
N ARG A 40 -23.00 4.15 8.23
CA ARG A 40 -21.91 3.20 8.52
C ARG A 40 -21.75 2.24 7.34
N PRO A 41 -20.53 2.04 6.83
CA PRO A 41 -20.32 1.05 5.78
C PRO A 41 -20.65 -0.35 6.31
N VAL A 42 -21.30 -1.17 5.48
CA VAL A 42 -21.49 -2.59 5.78
C VAL A 42 -20.10 -3.25 5.75
N PRO A 43 -19.63 -3.89 6.84
CA PRO A 43 -18.24 -4.34 6.95
C PRO A 43 -17.77 -5.21 5.79
N GLY A 44 -18.54 -6.23 5.41
CA GLY A 44 -18.19 -7.13 4.32
C GLY A 44 -18.10 -6.43 2.95
N GLU A 45 -18.93 -5.41 2.69
CA GLU A 45 -18.87 -4.65 1.43
C GLU A 45 -17.68 -3.70 1.40
N ALA A 46 -17.39 -3.04 2.52
CA ALA A 46 -16.21 -2.20 2.67
C ALA A 46 -14.93 -2.99 2.43
N VAL A 47 -14.75 -4.11 3.14
CA VAL A 47 -13.57 -4.99 2.98
C VAL A 47 -13.44 -5.48 1.53
N ASN A 48 -14.54 -5.94 0.92
CA ASN A 48 -14.51 -6.38 -0.49
C ASN A 48 -14.11 -5.25 -1.45
N ARG A 49 -14.57 -4.01 -1.21
CA ARG A 49 -14.20 -2.86 -2.03
C ARG A 49 -12.71 -2.53 -1.86
N VAL A 50 -12.21 -2.52 -0.63
CA VAL A 50 -10.79 -2.30 -0.32
C VAL A 50 -9.92 -3.31 -1.06
N LEU A 51 -10.23 -4.60 -0.95
CA LEU A 51 -9.49 -5.69 -1.61
C LEU A 51 -9.48 -5.53 -3.13
N ARG A 52 -10.65 -5.29 -3.75
CA ARG A 52 -10.77 -5.15 -5.21
C ARG A 52 -9.95 -3.98 -5.73
N VAL A 53 -10.05 -2.83 -5.07
CA VAL A 53 -9.33 -1.62 -5.47
C VAL A 53 -7.83 -1.84 -5.31
N PHE A 54 -7.39 -2.29 -4.13
CA PHE A 54 -5.97 -2.49 -3.85
C PHE A 54 -5.33 -3.47 -4.83
N VAL A 55 -5.90 -4.67 -4.98
CA VAL A 55 -5.37 -5.70 -5.88
C VAL A 55 -5.41 -5.23 -7.33
N GLY A 56 -6.50 -4.57 -7.75
CA GLY A 56 -6.65 -4.03 -9.10
C GLY A 56 -5.56 -3.02 -9.45
N THR A 57 -5.23 -2.13 -8.51
CA THR A 57 -4.21 -1.09 -8.69
C THR A 57 -2.79 -1.63 -8.60
N THR A 58 -2.49 -2.57 -7.69
CA THR A 58 -1.11 -3.05 -7.49
C THR A 58 -0.70 -4.19 -8.41
N LYS A 59 -1.65 -4.90 -9.05
CA LYS A 59 -1.38 -6.03 -9.96
C LYS A 59 -0.26 -5.77 -10.98
N PRO A 60 -0.20 -4.64 -11.71
CA PRO A 60 0.85 -4.41 -12.71
C PRO A 60 2.26 -4.29 -12.12
N VAL A 61 2.38 -3.87 -10.86
CA VAL A 61 3.68 -3.58 -10.20
C VAL A 61 4.04 -4.58 -9.10
N GLN A 62 3.24 -5.62 -8.90
CA GLN A 62 3.39 -6.54 -7.76
C GLN A 62 4.78 -7.20 -7.69
N ALA A 63 5.32 -7.64 -8.84
CA ALA A 63 6.66 -8.23 -8.89
C ALA A 63 7.77 -7.22 -8.55
N GLN A 64 7.61 -5.96 -8.97
CA GLN A 64 8.56 -4.88 -8.70
C GLN A 64 8.54 -4.51 -7.21
N LEU A 65 7.35 -4.42 -6.61
CA LEU A 65 7.19 -4.19 -5.17
C LEU A 65 7.84 -5.31 -4.34
N ALA A 66 7.68 -6.56 -4.75
CA ALA A 66 8.33 -7.70 -4.10
C ALA A 66 9.86 -7.62 -4.20
N ALA A 67 10.39 -7.26 -5.38
CA ALA A 67 11.82 -7.08 -5.58
C ALA A 67 12.39 -5.94 -4.71
N LEU A 68 11.69 -4.80 -4.63
CA LEU A 68 12.08 -3.67 -3.77
C LEU A 68 12.09 -4.05 -2.29
N ALA A 69 11.05 -4.73 -1.82
CA ALA A 69 10.97 -5.18 -0.44
C ALA A 69 12.01 -6.24 -0.09
N HIS A 70 12.42 -7.07 -1.05
CA HIS A 70 13.49 -8.04 -0.87
C HIS A 70 14.88 -7.36 -0.83
N ALA A 71 15.09 -6.35 -1.68
CA ALA A 71 16.35 -5.60 -1.73
C ALA A 71 16.59 -4.76 -0.47
N ASP A 72 15.52 -4.20 0.14
CA ASP A 72 15.59 -3.48 1.41
C ASP A 72 14.46 -3.93 2.38
N PRO A 73 14.69 -5.00 3.16
CA PRO A 73 13.71 -5.53 4.11
C PRO A 73 13.34 -4.57 5.25
N HIS A 74 14.15 -3.55 5.49
CA HIS A 74 13.91 -2.52 6.52
C HIS A 74 13.45 -1.19 5.93
N GLY A 75 13.33 -1.13 4.61
CA GLY A 75 12.90 0.04 3.84
C GLY A 75 11.42 0.34 3.93
N ALA A 76 11.06 1.51 3.40
CA ALA A 76 9.70 2.03 3.37
C ALA A 76 8.71 1.04 2.73
N VAL A 77 9.07 0.44 1.59
CA VAL A 77 8.21 -0.50 0.85
C VAL A 77 7.96 -1.77 1.66
N ALA A 78 9.01 -2.38 2.23
CA ALA A 78 8.87 -3.59 3.03
C ALA A 78 7.98 -3.36 4.27
N LYS A 79 8.17 -2.22 4.96
CA LYS A 79 7.33 -1.81 6.10
C LYS A 79 5.89 -1.55 5.67
N ALA A 80 5.66 -0.84 4.56
CA ALA A 80 4.32 -0.60 4.04
C ALA A 80 3.58 -1.91 3.70
N LEU A 81 4.27 -2.87 3.06
CA LEU A 81 3.69 -4.19 2.76
C LEU A 81 3.39 -5.01 4.03
N LEU A 82 4.19 -4.87 5.08
CA LEU A 82 3.90 -5.49 6.37
C LEU A 82 2.61 -4.95 6.98
N HIS A 83 2.43 -3.62 6.98
CA HIS A 83 1.20 -2.98 7.44
C HIS A 83 -0.01 -3.37 6.59
N VAL A 84 0.13 -3.43 5.25
CA VAL A 84 -0.93 -3.95 4.35
C VAL A 84 -1.34 -5.37 4.72
N ARG A 85 -0.37 -6.26 5.00
CA ARG A 85 -0.65 -7.63 5.44
C ARG A 85 -1.42 -7.67 6.76
N ARG A 86 -1.06 -6.81 7.73
CA ARG A 86 -1.77 -6.70 9.00
C ARG A 86 -3.18 -6.18 8.81
N ALA A 87 -3.37 -5.16 7.96
CA ALA A 87 -4.69 -4.62 7.63
C ALA A 87 -5.64 -5.71 7.14
N PHE A 88 -5.20 -6.53 6.19
CA PHE A 88 -5.99 -7.65 5.70
C PHE A 88 -6.24 -8.73 6.76
N GLY A 89 -5.31 -8.93 7.70
CA GLY A 89 -5.54 -9.78 8.87
C GLY A 89 -6.66 -9.26 9.78
N HIS A 90 -6.71 -7.94 10.03
CA HIS A 90 -7.77 -7.33 10.82
C HIS A 90 -9.14 -7.41 10.12
N PHE A 91 -9.19 -7.25 8.80
CA PHE A 91 -10.45 -7.40 8.06
C PHE A 91 -11.06 -8.81 8.09
N CYS A 92 -10.30 -9.82 8.53
CA CYS A 92 -10.83 -11.16 8.79
C CYS A 92 -11.51 -11.30 10.16
N ALA A 93 -11.39 -10.30 11.04
CA ALA A 93 -12.06 -10.27 12.35
C ALA A 93 -13.36 -9.46 12.28
N ASP A 94 -14.38 -9.87 13.05
CA ASP A 94 -15.74 -9.32 12.98
C ASP A 94 -15.83 -7.80 13.22
N ASP A 95 -14.90 -7.22 14.00
CA ASP A 95 -14.85 -5.79 14.32
C ASP A 95 -13.59 -5.07 13.80
N GLY A 96 -12.75 -5.74 13.01
CA GLY A 96 -11.39 -5.26 12.68
C GLY A 96 -11.30 -4.16 11.62
N LEU A 97 -12.39 -3.45 11.30
CA LEU A 97 -12.38 -2.38 10.31
C LEU A 97 -11.53 -1.18 10.74
N ALA A 98 -11.62 -0.80 12.02
CA ALA A 98 -10.90 0.35 12.54
C ALA A 98 -9.39 0.09 12.57
N GLU A 99 -8.98 -1.07 13.06
CA GLU A 99 -7.59 -1.53 13.08
C GLU A 99 -7.06 -1.73 11.66
N GLY A 100 -7.86 -2.34 10.78
CA GLY A 100 -7.48 -2.51 9.38
C GLY A 100 -7.27 -1.17 8.67
N ARG A 101 -8.13 -0.18 8.93
CA ARG A 101 -7.93 1.19 8.44
C ARG A 101 -6.65 1.82 9.01
N ALA A 102 -6.40 1.69 10.31
CA ALA A 102 -5.22 2.24 10.96
C ALA A 102 -3.93 1.66 10.35
N GLU A 103 -3.91 0.36 10.06
CA GLU A 103 -2.79 -0.30 9.39
C GLU A 103 -2.59 0.20 7.94
N LEU A 104 -3.66 0.45 7.17
CA LEU A 104 -3.53 1.07 5.83
C LEU A 104 -2.96 2.50 5.88
N LEU A 105 -3.35 3.29 6.88
CA LEU A 105 -2.79 4.63 7.11
C LEU A 105 -1.31 4.56 7.51
N ALA A 106 -0.93 3.60 8.37
CA ALA A 106 0.46 3.36 8.75
C ALA A 106 1.32 2.93 7.55
N ALA A 107 0.77 2.09 6.65
CA ALA A 107 1.41 1.73 5.40
C ALA A 107 1.70 2.96 4.54
N ARG A 108 0.74 3.89 4.44
CA ARG A 108 0.90 5.13 3.69
C ARG A 108 2.00 6.01 4.29
N ALA A 109 1.99 6.18 5.61
CA ALA A 109 2.99 6.97 6.32
C ALA A 109 4.42 6.44 6.12
N CYS A 110 4.59 5.11 5.97
CA CYS A 110 5.90 4.52 5.66
C CYS A 110 6.47 5.02 4.32
N LEU A 111 5.62 5.27 3.32
CA LEU A 111 6.04 5.72 2.00
C LEU A 111 6.32 7.23 1.94
N GLU A 112 5.73 8.01 2.85
CA GLU A 112 5.91 9.45 2.95
C GLU A 112 7.05 9.86 3.90
N ALA A 113 7.43 8.98 4.83
CA ALA A 113 8.53 9.22 5.72
C ALA A 113 9.85 9.32 4.92
N PRO A 114 10.64 10.39 5.09
CA PRO A 114 11.97 10.45 4.51
C PRO A 114 12.77 9.27 5.06
N SER A 115 13.41 8.51 4.18
CA SER A 115 14.35 7.45 4.56
C SER A 115 15.29 8.01 5.62
N PRO A 116 15.43 7.38 6.80
CA PRO A 116 16.37 7.84 7.80
C PRO A 116 17.77 7.70 7.19
N ILE A 117 18.29 8.81 6.65
CA ILE A 117 19.69 8.92 6.25
C ILE A 117 20.48 8.54 7.52
N PRO A 118 21.29 7.46 7.51
CA PRO A 118 22.19 7.22 8.61
C PRO A 118 23.12 8.42 8.67
N GLN A 119 22.89 9.31 9.65
CA GLN A 119 23.81 10.41 9.87
C GLN A 119 25.16 9.78 10.21
N PRO A 120 26.24 10.09 9.49
CA PRO A 120 27.56 9.63 9.89
C PRO A 120 27.77 10.13 11.31
N ARG A 121 27.93 9.19 12.25
CA ARG A 121 28.34 9.52 13.61
C ARG A 121 29.61 10.33 13.46
N ASP A 122 29.49 11.62 13.73
CA ASP A 122 30.59 12.56 13.85
C ASP A 122 31.64 11.88 14.75
N GLN A 123 32.72 11.40 14.13
CA GLN A 123 33.91 10.97 14.83
C GLN A 123 34.59 12.24 15.37
N ARG A 124 33.97 12.86 16.38
CA ARG A 124 34.67 13.86 17.18
C ARG A 124 35.45 13.14 18.27
N ARG A 125 36.70 12.90 17.90
CA ARG A 125 37.95 13.02 18.67
C ARG A 125 37.93 12.62 20.14
#